data_AF-A0A3N5YIN1-F1
#
_entry.id   AF-A0A3N5YIN1-F1
#
_cell.length_a   1.000
_cell.length_b   1.000
_cell.length_c   1.000
_cell.angle_alpha   90.00
_cell.angle_beta   90.00
_cell.angle_gamma   90.00
#
_symmetry.space_group_name_H-M   'P 1'
#
loop_
_entity.id
_entity.type
_entity.pdbx_description
1 polymer ?
#
loop_
_entity_poly.entity_id
_entity_poly.type
_entity_poly.pdbx_seq_one_letter_code
_entity_poly.pdbx_strand_id
1 'polypeptide(L)'
;MTERVARLRQRSLDTRPSLSTERAELLTAFYRHAPAVPLPVLRALSFQHLMEHKALCILPDELIVGERGPGPKATPTYPELCCHTI
;
A
#
# COMPACT_ATOMS: atom_id res chain seq x y z
N MET A 1 -17.56 -14.96 19.90
CA MET A 1 -16.94 -14.62 18.59
C MET A 1 -17.75 -15.33 17.52
N THR A 2 -18.23 -14.64 16.47
CA THR A 2 -18.96 -15.32 15.39
C THR A 2 -17.99 -16.13 14.53
N GLU A 3 -18.47 -17.14 13.80
CA GLU A 3 -17.63 -17.95 12.90
C GLU A 3 -16.89 -17.09 11.87
N ARG A 4 -17.56 -16.08 11.32
CA ARG A 4 -16.96 -15.08 10.41
C ARG A 4 -15.75 -14.38 11.05
N VAL A 5 -15.91 -13.87 12.27
CA VAL A 5 -14.82 -13.17 12.99
C VAL A 5 -13.68 -14.14 13.36
N ALA A 6 -14.01 -15.40 13.68
CA ALA A 6 -13.00 -16.43 13.95
C ALA A 6 -12.12 -16.72 12.72
N ARG A 7 -12.72 -16.86 11.53
CA ARG A 7 -11.98 -17.05 10.27
C ARG A 7 -11.09 -15.85 9.94
N LEU A 8 -11.60 -14.62 10.07
CA LEU A 8 -10.82 -13.40 9.86
C LEU A 8 -9.61 -13.32 10.80
N ARG A 9 -9.81 -13.64 12.09
CA ARG A 9 -8.74 -13.67 13.08
C ARG A 9 -7.68 -14.70 12.71
N GLN A 10 -8.10 -15.91 12.36
CA GLN A 10 -7.17 -17.00 12.01
C GLN A 10 -6.35 -16.62 10.77
N ARG A 11 -7.00 -16.09 9.71
CA ARG A 11 -6.32 -15.56 8.52
C ARG A 11 -5.27 -14.50 8.87
N SER A 12 -5.62 -13.56 9.74
CA SER A 12 -4.69 -12.53 10.21
C SER A 12 -3.48 -13.12 10.94
N LEU A 13 -3.69 -14.12 11.81
CA LEU A 13 -2.61 -14.80 12.52
C LEU A 13 -1.69 -15.58 11.57
N ASP A 14 -2.27 -16.34 10.64
CA ASP A 14 -1.54 -17.21 9.72
C ASP A 14 -0.80 -16.45 8.61
N THR A 15 -1.20 -15.21 8.33
CA THR A 15 -0.55 -14.41 7.28
C THR A 15 0.90 -14.13 7.66
N ARG A 16 1.82 -14.47 6.75
CA ARG A 16 3.26 -14.18 6.90
C ARG A 16 3.55 -12.73 6.49
N PRO A 17 4.30 -11.95 7.29
CA PRO A 17 4.75 -10.63 6.88
C PRO A 17 5.60 -10.68 5.61
N SER A 18 5.41 -9.69 4.74
CA SER A 18 6.20 -9.52 3.51
C SER A 18 6.41 -8.03 3.19
N LEU A 19 7.42 -7.74 2.37
CA LEU A 19 7.66 -6.41 1.82
C LEU A 19 7.06 -6.31 0.41
N SER A 20 6.42 -5.20 0.09
CA SER A 20 5.86 -4.90 -1.23
C SER A 20 6.62 -3.75 -1.90
N THR A 21 6.97 -3.94 -3.17
CA THR A 21 7.62 -2.94 -4.02
C THR A 21 6.64 -2.02 -4.74
N GLU A 22 5.33 -2.28 -4.67
CA GLU A 22 4.29 -1.57 -5.43
C GLU A 22 4.41 -0.05 -5.30
N ARG A 23 4.49 0.46 -4.07
CA ARG A 23 4.65 1.91 -3.82
C ARG A 23 5.92 2.46 -4.45
N ALA A 24 7.03 1.73 -4.32
CA ALA A 24 8.32 2.15 -4.87
C ALA A 24 8.27 2.28 -6.39
N GLU A 25 7.63 1.32 -7.05
CA GLU A 25 7.44 1.31 -8.51
C GLU A 25 6.55 2.48 -8.94
N LEU A 26 5.39 2.66 -8.32
CA LEU A 26 4.43 3.73 -8.64
C LEU A 26 5.02 5.12 -8.41
N LEU A 27 5.66 5.36 -7.27
CA LEU A 27 6.25 6.67 -6.98
C LEU A 27 7.48 6.94 -7.85
N THR A 28 8.32 5.95 -8.11
CA THR A 28 9.45 6.11 -9.05
C THR A 28 8.95 6.46 -10.44
N ALA A 29 7.89 5.79 -10.94
CA ALA A 29 7.30 6.09 -12.23
C ALA A 29 6.73 7.52 -12.31
N PHE A 30 6.05 7.98 -11.25
CA PHE A 30 5.56 9.35 -11.13
C PHE A 30 6.71 10.36 -11.18
N TYR A 31 7.74 10.19 -10.34
CA TYR A 31 8.83 11.16 -10.23
C TYR A 31 9.70 11.25 -11.49
N ARG A 32 9.77 10.19 -12.32
CA ARG A 32 10.44 10.23 -13.63
C ARG A 32 9.78 11.19 -14.63
N HIS A 33 8.48 11.46 -14.48
CA HIS A 33 7.70 12.32 -15.38
C HIS A 33 7.03 13.48 -14.62
N ALA A 34 7.57 13.84 -13.46
CA ALA A 34 6.97 14.82 -12.57
C ALA A 34 6.87 16.21 -13.23
N PRO A 35 5.72 16.90 -13.12
CA PRO A 35 5.56 18.24 -13.66
C PRO A 35 6.35 19.26 -12.82
N ALA A 36 6.75 20.36 -13.46
CA ALA A 36 7.37 21.49 -12.78
C ALA A 36 6.31 22.32 -12.02
N VAL A 37 6.04 21.93 -10.78
CA VAL A 37 5.05 22.57 -9.89
C VAL A 37 5.65 22.81 -8.50
N PRO A 38 5.06 23.70 -7.67
CA PRO A 38 5.49 23.88 -6.29
C PRO A 38 5.50 22.55 -5.52
N LEU A 39 6.49 22.38 -4.63
CA LEU A 39 6.71 21.12 -3.91
C LEU A 39 5.47 20.57 -3.17
N PRO A 40 4.60 21.39 -2.53
CA PRO A 40 3.37 20.88 -1.92
C PRO A 40 2.42 20.26 -2.95
N VAL A 41 2.29 20.88 -4.13
CA VAL A 41 1.46 20.37 -5.23
C VAL A 41 2.08 19.08 -5.79
N LEU A 42 3.39 19.03 -5.97
CA LEU A 42 4.09 17.83 -6.43
C LEU A 42 3.81 16.63 -5.53
N ARG A 43 3.82 16.83 -4.20
CA ARG A 43 3.50 15.79 -3.21
C ARG A 43 2.03 15.38 -3.23
N ALA A 44 1.12 16.32 -3.44
CA ALA A 44 -0.29 16.01 -3.59
C ALA A 44 -0.54 15.15 -4.85
N LEU A 45 0.10 15.51 -5.97
CA LEU A 45 0.00 14.76 -7.22
C LEU A 45 0.65 13.36 -7.13
N SER A 46 1.79 13.22 -6.44
CA SER A 46 2.41 11.90 -6.25
C SER A 46 1.54 10.98 -5.39
N PHE A 47 0.89 11.54 -4.36
CA PHE A 47 -0.06 10.82 -3.54
C PHE A 47 -1.33 10.45 -4.32
N GLN A 48 -1.86 11.38 -5.13
CA GLN A 48 -3.00 11.10 -6.01
C GLN A 48 -2.67 9.96 -6.96
N HIS A 49 -1.52 10.00 -7.66
CA HIS A 49 -1.07 8.93 -8.54
C HIS A 49 -1.01 7.59 -7.81
N LEU A 50 -0.43 7.56 -6.60
CA LEU A 50 -0.40 6.34 -5.80
C LEU A 50 -1.82 5.80 -5.48
N MET A 51 -2.74 6.67 -5.06
CA MET A 51 -4.11 6.27 -4.70
C MET A 51 -4.93 5.79 -5.89
N GLU A 52 -4.70 6.35 -7.08
CA GLU A 52 -5.36 5.95 -8.32
C GLU A 52 -4.89 4.59 -8.84
N HIS A 53 -3.65 4.18 -8.53
CA HIS A 53 -3.01 3.02 -9.16
C HIS A 53 -2.70 1.85 -8.20
N LYS A 54 -2.68 2.07 -6.88
CA LYS A 54 -2.38 0.99 -5.93
C LYS A 54 -3.41 -0.13 -6.00
N ALA A 55 -2.99 -1.38 -5.73
CA ALA A 55 -3.89 -2.51 -5.63
C ALA A 55 -4.90 -2.31 -4.49
N LEU A 56 -6.17 -2.65 -4.75
CA LEU A 56 -7.22 -2.66 -3.74
C LEU A 56 -7.37 -4.08 -3.20
N CYS A 57 -7.07 -4.26 -1.91
CA CYS A 57 -7.29 -5.53 -1.21
C CYS A 57 -8.68 -5.52 -0.57
N ILE A 58 -9.54 -6.41 -1.04
CA ILE A 58 -10.86 -6.69 -0.46
C ILE A 58 -10.95 -8.20 -0.31
N LEU A 59 -10.98 -8.70 0.92
CA LEU A 59 -10.99 -10.13 1.18
C LEU A 59 -12.37 -10.63 1.57
N PRO A 60 -12.66 -11.92 1.37
CA PRO A 60 -13.90 -12.53 1.85
C PRO A 60 -14.09 -12.31 3.36
N ASP A 61 -15.35 -12.27 3.78
CA ASP A 61 -15.81 -12.10 5.18
C ASP A 61 -15.56 -10.70 5.80
N GLU A 62 -14.87 -9.77 5.12
CA GLU A 62 -14.59 -8.42 5.63
C GLU A 62 -15.82 -7.51 5.57
N LEU A 63 -16.00 -6.70 6.61
CA LEU A 63 -17.02 -5.62 6.64
C LEU A 63 -16.38 -4.23 6.51
N ILE A 64 -15.15 -4.10 6.99
CA ILE A 64 -14.30 -2.93 6.82
C ILE A 64 -13.15 -3.42 5.94
N VAL A 65 -12.98 -2.78 4.79
CA VAL A 65 -12.09 -3.23 3.72
C VAL A 65 -10.92 -2.27 3.54
N GLY A 66 -9.92 -2.74 2.81
CA GLY A 66 -8.73 -1.96 2.48
C GLY A 66 -7.51 -2.39 3.27
N GLU A 67 -6.37 -2.34 2.61
CA GLU A 67 -5.07 -2.63 3.19
C GLU A 67 -4.05 -1.56 2.80
N ARG A 68 -2.98 -1.45 3.61
CA ARG A 68 -1.88 -0.52 3.34
C ARG A 68 -1.11 -0.88 2.07
N GLY A 69 -0.92 -2.17 1.83
CA GLY A 69 -0.27 -2.69 0.62
C GLY A 69 -1.23 -3.56 -0.21
N PRO A 70 -0.71 -4.42 -1.09
CA PRO A 70 -1.55 -5.25 -1.96
C PRO A 70 -2.25 -6.40 -1.22
N GLY A 71 -1.90 -6.65 0.05
CA GLY A 71 -2.52 -7.68 0.86
C GLY A 71 -2.17 -7.57 2.35
N PRO A 72 -2.74 -8.44 3.21
CA PRO A 72 -2.50 -8.37 4.64
C PRO A 72 -1.03 -8.59 4.97
N LYS A 73 -0.48 -7.74 5.85
CA LYS A 73 0.94 -7.72 6.25
C LYS A 73 1.95 -7.60 5.07
N ALA A 74 1.51 -7.28 3.86
CA ALA A 74 2.38 -6.92 2.74
C ALA A 74 2.72 -5.43 2.83
N THR A 75 3.76 -5.09 3.58
CA THR A 75 4.10 -3.70 3.91
C THR A 75 4.84 -3.01 2.76
N PRO A 76 4.43 -1.82 2.32
CA PRO A 76 5.16 -1.07 1.30
C PRO A 76 6.55 -0.63 1.79
N THR A 77 7.49 -0.47 0.86
CA THR A 77 8.72 0.33 1.07
C THR A 77 8.55 1.78 0.57
N TYR A 78 9.34 2.70 1.11
CA TYR A 78 9.19 4.17 0.95
C TYR A 78 10.50 4.83 0.48
N PRO A 79 11.00 4.51 -0.73
CA PRO A 79 12.28 5.02 -1.23
C PRO A 79 12.34 6.54 -1.36
N GLU A 80 11.18 7.20 -1.46
CA GLU A 80 11.07 8.66 -1.50
C GLU A 80 11.33 9.33 -0.14
N LEU A 81 11.31 8.56 0.96
CA LEU A 81 11.60 9.03 2.30
C LEU A 81 13.00 8.60 2.75
N CYS A 82 13.31 7.33 2.51
CA CYS A 82 14.46 6.66 3.08
C CYS A 82 14.82 5.41 2.28
N CYS A 83 16.07 5.33 1.83
CA CYS A 83 16.67 4.14 1.23
C CYS A 83 17.80 3.63 2.14
N HIS A 84 17.45 3.04 3.29
CA HIS A 84 18.41 2.23 4.05
C HIS A 84 18.35 0.77 3.57
N THR A 85 19.28 -0.07 4.01
CA THR A 85 19.41 -1.48 3.61
C THR A 85 18.06 -2.22 3.66
N ILE A 86 17.71 -2.88 2.56
CA ILE A 86 16.50 -3.71 2.37
C ILE A 86 16.75 -5.12 2.92
#